data_AF-A0A950H3Y3-F1
#
_entry.id   AF-A0A950H3Y3-F1
#
_cell.length_a   1.000
_cell.length_b   1.000
_cell.length_c   1.000
_cell.angle_alpha   90.00
_cell.angle_beta   90.00
_cell.angle_gamma   90.00
#
_symmetry.space_group_name_H-M   'P 1'
#
loop_
_entity.id
_entity.type
_entity.pdbx_description
1 polymer ?
#
loop_
_entity_poly.entity_id
_entity_poly.type
_entity_poly.pdbx_seq_one_letter_code
_entity_poly.pdbx_strand_id
1 'polypeptide(L)'
;LRLAGIYGPGRNALLKARAGEARRIVKPGHVSNRIHVDDIAEIARRVIERGGAGEVWNVADEEPGPPQDVVAYACRLIGVAPPPEEPFAAATMSAMARSFYADNRRIDVEKLRRDLDYRWLYPNYRKGLEALVAVGE
;
A
#
# COMPACT_ATOMS: atom_id res chain seq x y z
N LEU A 1 -15.20 -6.37 -4.48
CA LEU A 1 -13.72 -6.26 -4.52
C LEU A 1 -13.18 -6.41 -3.10
N ARG A 2 -12.05 -7.10 -2.91
CA ARG A 2 -11.32 -7.23 -1.63
C ARG A 2 -10.07 -6.35 -1.71
N LEU A 3 -10.15 -5.16 -1.15
CA LEU A 3 -9.12 -4.13 -1.30
C LEU A 3 -7.98 -4.33 -0.28
N ALA A 4 -6.74 -4.14 -0.74
CA ALA A 4 -5.56 -4.02 0.11
C ALA A 4 -5.51 -2.65 0.82
N GLY A 5 -4.38 -2.33 1.47
CA GLY A 5 -4.18 -1.04 2.12
C GLY A 5 -4.19 0.11 1.10
N ILE A 6 -5.26 0.90 1.10
CA ILE A 6 -5.48 1.97 0.14
C ILE A 6 -4.54 3.15 0.44
N TYR A 7 -3.86 3.64 -0.61
CA TYR A 7 -3.13 4.90 -0.59
C TYR A 7 -3.38 5.71 -1.87
N GLY A 8 -3.04 6.98 -1.84
CA GLY A 8 -3.17 7.90 -2.97
C GLY A 8 -3.17 9.36 -2.50
N PRO A 9 -3.69 10.27 -3.33
CA PRO A 9 -3.79 11.70 -2.99
C PRO A 9 -4.53 11.91 -1.65
N GLY A 10 -3.95 12.71 -0.76
CA GLY A 10 -4.49 13.02 0.57
C GLY A 10 -4.31 11.90 1.60
N ARG A 11 -3.82 10.72 1.22
CA ARG A 11 -3.65 9.57 2.15
C ARG A 11 -2.48 8.66 1.74
N ASN A 12 -1.29 8.93 2.27
CA ASN A 12 -0.07 8.22 1.92
C ASN A 12 1.04 8.45 2.95
N ALA A 13 2.22 7.86 2.69
CA ALA A 13 3.37 7.94 3.58
C ALA A 13 4.14 9.27 3.50
N LEU A 14 4.04 10.03 2.39
CA LEU A 14 4.70 11.34 2.22
C LEU A 14 4.10 12.34 3.22
N LEU A 15 2.77 12.43 3.25
CA LEU A 15 2.06 13.33 4.17
C LEU A 15 2.37 13.02 5.63
N LYS A 16 2.39 11.73 6.01
CA LYS A 16 2.77 11.31 7.36
C LYS A 16 4.22 11.65 7.70
N ALA A 17 5.13 11.51 6.74
CA ALA A 17 6.53 11.88 6.92
C ALA A 17 6.69 13.40 7.09
N ARG A 18 6.02 14.21 6.26
CA ARG A 18 6.00 15.68 6.38
C ARG A 18 5.42 16.14 7.71
N ALA A 19 4.39 15.46 8.22
CA ALA A 19 3.75 15.76 9.49
C ALA A 19 4.55 15.28 10.73
N GLY A 20 5.65 14.55 10.55
CA GLY A 20 6.40 13.96 11.68
C GLY A 20 5.68 12.80 12.37
N GLU A 21 4.65 12.24 11.75
CA GLU A 21 3.81 11.15 12.29
C GLU A 21 4.24 9.76 11.77
N ALA A 22 5.21 9.71 10.87
CA ALA A 22 5.73 8.47 10.32
C ALA A 22 6.41 7.64 11.41
N ARG A 23 6.17 6.32 11.38
CA ARG A 23 6.80 5.34 12.28
C ARG A 23 7.27 4.13 11.49
N ARG A 24 8.46 3.62 11.82
CA ARG A 24 9.05 2.42 11.20
C ARG A 24 9.03 1.25 12.18
N ILE A 25 7.87 0.64 12.32
CA ILE A 25 7.72 -0.56 13.16
C ILE A 25 8.25 -1.78 12.42
N VAL A 26 9.18 -2.50 13.03
CA VAL A 26 9.83 -3.66 12.42
C VAL A 26 9.37 -4.95 13.10
N LYS A 27 8.65 -5.78 12.33
CA LYS A 27 8.35 -7.17 12.67
C LYS A 27 9.01 -8.07 11.63
N PRO A 28 9.99 -8.92 12.01
CA PRO A 28 10.71 -9.75 11.05
C PRO A 28 9.77 -10.54 10.12
N GLY A 29 10.04 -10.46 8.81
CA GLY A 29 9.27 -11.14 7.76
C GLY A 29 7.88 -10.57 7.47
N HIS A 30 7.42 -9.56 8.21
CA HIS A 30 6.10 -8.96 7.99
C HIS A 30 6.09 -8.09 6.72
N VAL A 31 5.10 -8.34 5.87
CA VAL A 31 4.79 -7.53 4.70
C VAL A 31 3.34 -7.08 4.75
N SER A 32 3.04 -5.96 4.11
CA SER A 32 1.67 -5.50 3.94
C SER A 32 1.39 -5.23 2.48
N ASN A 33 0.16 -5.54 2.05
CA ASN A 33 -0.31 -5.33 0.68
C ASN A 33 -0.89 -3.92 0.56
N ARG A 34 -0.72 -3.28 -0.60
CA ARG A 34 -1.24 -1.93 -0.86
C ARG A 34 -1.95 -1.88 -2.19
N ILE A 35 -2.69 -0.81 -2.42
CA ILE A 35 -3.22 -0.51 -3.74
C ILE A 35 -3.42 1.01 -3.86
N HIS A 36 -3.02 1.59 -4.99
CA HIS A 36 -3.29 2.99 -5.27
C HIS A 36 -4.77 3.19 -5.61
N VAL A 37 -5.39 4.28 -5.16
CA VAL A 37 -6.82 4.54 -5.37
C VAL A 37 -7.21 4.56 -6.86
N ASP A 38 -6.34 5.05 -7.74
CA ASP A 38 -6.60 5.06 -9.19
C ASP A 38 -6.64 3.66 -9.79
N ASP A 39 -5.78 2.74 -9.32
CA ASP A 39 -5.84 1.34 -9.75
C ASP A 39 -7.16 0.69 -9.30
N ILE A 40 -7.67 1.04 -8.10
CA ILE A 40 -8.98 0.57 -7.64
C ILE A 40 -10.08 1.04 -8.60
N ALA A 41 -10.04 2.31 -9.00
CA ALA A 41 -11.04 2.90 -9.90
C ALA A 41 -11.05 2.19 -11.26
N GLU A 42 -9.88 1.98 -11.86
CA GLU A 42 -9.75 1.30 -13.14
C GLU A 42 -10.14 -0.19 -13.07
N ILE A 43 -9.73 -0.89 -12.01
CA ILE A 43 -10.15 -2.28 -11.78
C ILE A 43 -11.67 -2.37 -11.61
N ALA A 44 -12.27 -1.47 -10.83
CA ALA A 44 -13.71 -1.45 -10.63
C ALA A 44 -14.47 -1.24 -11.95
N ARG A 45 -14.01 -0.29 -12.77
CA ARG A 45 -14.55 -0.04 -14.12
C ARG A 45 -14.51 -1.30 -14.98
N ARG A 46 -13.35 -1.96 -15.06
CA ARG A 46 -13.19 -3.19 -15.86
C ARG A 46 -14.04 -4.36 -15.36
N VAL A 47 -14.18 -4.52 -14.04
CA VAL A 47 -15.04 -5.57 -13.47
C VAL A 47 -16.50 -5.34 -13.85
N ILE A 48 -16.97 -4.09 -13.84
CA ILE A 48 -18.33 -3.73 -14.26
C ILE A 48 -18.52 -4.01 -15.75
N GLU A 49 -17.59 -3.57 -16.61
CA GLU A 49 -17.68 -3.74 -18.07
C GLU A 49 -17.66 -5.20 -18.51
N ARG A 50 -16.90 -6.05 -17.81
CA ARG A 50 -16.87 -7.51 -18.05
C ARG A 50 -18.14 -8.22 -17.54
N GLY A 51 -19.00 -7.54 -16.78
CA GLY A 51 -20.16 -8.18 -16.15
C GLY A 51 -19.79 -9.09 -14.98
N GLY A 52 -18.71 -8.79 -14.25
CA GLY A 52 -18.21 -9.60 -13.12
C GLY A 52 -19.03 -9.52 -11.83
N ALA A 53 -20.34 -9.29 -11.93
CA ALA A 53 -21.24 -9.24 -10.77
C ALA A 53 -21.29 -10.62 -10.08
N GLY A 54 -21.23 -10.63 -8.74
CA GLY A 54 -21.18 -11.86 -7.95
C GLY A 54 -19.79 -12.48 -7.80
N GLU A 55 -18.79 -11.99 -8.53
CA GLU A 55 -17.42 -12.49 -8.42
C GLU A 55 -16.60 -11.79 -7.31
N VAL A 56 -15.66 -12.54 -6.75
CA VAL A 56 -14.67 -12.01 -5.82
C VAL A 56 -13.38 -11.69 -6.57
N TRP A 57 -12.81 -10.52 -6.28
CA TRP A 57 -11.57 -10.01 -6.86
C TRP A 57 -10.67 -9.49 -5.75
N ASN A 58 -9.46 -10.04 -5.64
CA ASN A 58 -8.41 -9.51 -4.77
C ASN A 58 -7.76 -8.31 -5.46
N VAL A 59 -7.66 -7.19 -4.78
CA VAL A 59 -7.19 -5.93 -5.36
C VAL A 59 -6.02 -5.40 -4.53
N ALA A 60 -4.82 -5.68 -5.02
CA ALA A 60 -3.54 -5.24 -4.49
C ALA A 60 -2.61 -4.86 -5.65
N ASP A 61 -1.55 -4.11 -5.37
CA ASP A 61 -0.41 -3.92 -6.26
C ASP A 61 0.43 -5.22 -6.35
N GLU A 62 1.46 -5.20 -7.17
CA GLU A 62 2.26 -6.40 -7.48
C GLU A 62 3.34 -6.68 -6.42
N GLU A 63 3.57 -5.76 -5.48
CA GLU A 63 4.70 -5.81 -4.56
C GLU A 63 4.27 -5.63 -3.09
N PRO A 64 3.96 -6.73 -2.38
CA PRO A 64 3.82 -6.68 -0.93
C PRO A 64 5.15 -6.28 -0.28
N GLY A 65 5.18 -5.09 0.32
CA GLY A 65 6.38 -4.50 0.91
C GLY A 65 6.29 -4.36 2.43
N PRO A 66 7.43 -4.48 3.15
CA PRO A 66 7.50 -4.17 4.58
C PRO A 66 7.05 -2.71 4.85
N PRO A 67 6.24 -2.45 5.89
CA PRO A 67 5.73 -1.10 6.14
C PRO A 67 6.83 -0.07 6.44
N GLN A 68 7.92 -0.49 7.09
CA GLN A 68 9.07 0.37 7.37
C GLN A 68 9.80 0.84 6.11
N ASP A 69 9.83 0.01 5.05
CA ASP A 69 10.51 0.34 3.80
C ASP A 69 9.74 1.40 3.01
N VAL A 70 8.40 1.31 3.03
CA VAL A 70 7.52 2.32 2.40
C VAL A 70 7.72 3.69 3.06
N VAL A 71 7.83 3.72 4.40
CA VAL A 71 8.12 4.95 5.14
C VAL A 71 9.50 5.48 4.80
N ALA A 72 10.53 4.63 4.81
CA ALA A 72 11.89 5.04 4.48
C ALA A 72 11.99 5.60 3.05
N TYR A 73 11.27 4.99 2.10
CA TYR A 73 11.19 5.47 0.72
C TYR A 73 10.52 6.84 0.63
N ALA A 74 9.38 7.01 1.30
CA ALA A 74 8.67 8.28 1.34
C ALA A 74 9.55 9.40 1.91
N CYS A 75 10.22 9.15 3.04
CA CYS A 75 11.15 10.10 3.64
C CYS A 75 12.27 10.50 2.67
N ARG A 76 12.84 9.53 1.96
CA ARG A 76 13.89 9.78 0.97
C ARG A 76 13.39 10.67 -0.18
N LEU A 77 12.18 10.43 -0.69
CA LEU A 77 11.63 11.23 -1.79
C LEU A 77 11.45 12.70 -1.42
N ILE A 78 11.08 13.00 -0.19
CA ILE A 78 10.86 14.39 0.28
C ILE A 78 12.09 15.00 0.98
N GLY A 79 13.22 14.30 1.00
CA GLY A 79 14.48 14.80 1.55
C GLY A 79 14.51 14.92 3.08
N VAL A 80 13.72 14.14 3.81
CA VAL A 80 13.74 14.11 5.30
C VAL A 80 14.39 12.83 5.82
N ALA A 81 14.98 12.91 7.01
CA ALA A 81 15.54 11.73 7.67
C ALA A 81 14.39 10.77 8.07
N PRO A 82 14.50 9.45 7.78
CA PRO A 82 13.52 8.49 8.25
C PRO A 82 13.59 8.37 9.78
N PRO A 83 12.45 8.21 10.47
CA PRO A 83 12.42 7.98 11.92
C PRO A 83 13.18 6.69 12.27
N PRO A 84 13.70 6.51 13.49
CA PRO A 84 14.38 5.27 13.87
C PRO A 84 13.47 4.04 13.74
N GLU A 85 14.07 2.88 13.56
CA GLU A 85 13.32 1.61 13.60
C GLU A 85 12.90 1.29 15.02
N GLU A 86 11.66 0.83 15.16
CA GLU A 86 11.09 0.46 16.44
C GLU A 86 10.70 -1.03 16.38
N PRO A 87 11.32 -1.90 17.20
CA PRO A 87 10.97 -3.31 17.22
C PRO A 87 9.49 -3.51 17.59
N PHE A 88 8.77 -4.34 16.85
CA PHE A 88 7.33 -4.60 17.08
C PHE A 88 7.00 -5.01 18.52
N ALA A 89 7.90 -5.74 19.17
CA ALA A 89 7.73 -6.18 20.56
C ALA A 89 7.74 -5.00 21.56
N ALA A 90 8.55 -3.97 21.29
CA ALA A 90 8.66 -2.78 22.14
C ALA A 90 7.68 -1.66 21.72
N ALA A 91 7.07 -1.80 20.55
CA ALA A 91 6.32 -0.71 19.96
C ALA A 91 4.98 -0.42 20.66
N THR A 92 4.79 0.81 21.12
CA THR A 92 3.51 1.28 21.66
C THR A 92 2.55 1.58 20.51
N MET A 93 1.42 0.87 20.46
CA MET A 93 0.44 1.01 19.38
C MET A 93 -0.95 0.66 19.91
N SER A 94 -1.99 1.24 19.28
CA SER A 94 -3.38 0.88 19.60
C SER A 94 -3.64 -0.60 19.28
N ALA A 95 -4.67 -1.18 19.91
CA ALA A 95 -5.07 -2.55 19.61
C ALA A 95 -5.36 -2.77 18.12
N MET A 96 -5.95 -1.78 17.45
CA MET A 96 -6.20 -1.81 16.01
C MET A 96 -4.91 -1.74 15.19
N ALA A 97 -3.94 -0.90 15.55
CA ALA A 97 -2.66 -0.87 14.85
C ALA A 97 -1.90 -2.20 15.01
N ARG A 98 -1.99 -2.82 16.21
CA ARG A 98 -1.38 -4.13 16.48
C ARG A 98 -2.02 -5.27 15.69
N SER A 99 -3.33 -5.22 15.45
CA SER A 99 -4.03 -6.27 14.70
C SER A 99 -3.56 -6.40 13.25
N PHE A 100 -3.07 -5.32 12.63
CA PHE A 100 -2.47 -5.37 11.29
C PHE A 100 -1.19 -6.23 11.22
N TYR A 101 -0.47 -6.39 12.35
CA TYR A 101 0.73 -7.22 12.44
C TYR A 101 0.45 -8.67 12.85
N ALA A 102 -0.80 -8.99 13.21
CA ALA A 102 -1.23 -10.32 13.62
C ALA A 102 -1.25 -11.32 12.45
N ASP A 103 -1.52 -10.82 11.24
CA ASP A 103 -1.51 -11.60 10.00
C ASP A 103 -0.29 -11.23 9.13
N ASN A 104 0.14 -12.14 8.28
CA ASN A 104 1.24 -11.92 7.34
C ASN A 104 1.02 -12.73 6.06
N ARG A 105 0.32 -12.12 5.10
CA ARG A 105 -0.09 -12.76 3.86
C ARG A 105 0.27 -11.91 2.65
N ARG A 106 0.52 -12.58 1.53
CA ARG A 106 0.70 -11.96 0.20
C ARG A 106 -0.57 -12.19 -0.59
N ILE A 107 -1.14 -11.12 -1.15
CA ILE A 107 -2.38 -11.21 -1.90
C ILE A 107 -2.07 -11.65 -3.34
N ASP A 108 -2.67 -12.76 -3.74
CA ASP A 108 -2.66 -13.21 -5.13
C ASP A 108 -3.62 -12.35 -5.97
N VAL A 109 -3.07 -11.73 -7.03
CA VAL A 109 -3.76 -10.88 -8.00
C VAL A 109 -3.78 -11.46 -9.42
N GLU A 110 -3.40 -12.74 -9.60
CA GLU A 110 -3.38 -13.41 -10.91
C GLU A 110 -4.74 -13.41 -11.60
N LYS A 111 -5.83 -13.45 -10.83
CA LYS A 111 -7.17 -13.32 -11.38
C LYS A 111 -7.36 -11.99 -12.11
N LEU A 112 -6.88 -10.88 -11.56
CA LEU A 112 -6.94 -9.56 -12.22
C LEU A 112 -6.10 -9.54 -13.49
N ARG A 113 -4.88 -10.10 -13.43
CA ARG A 113 -3.98 -10.20 -14.60
C ARG A 113 -4.66 -10.94 -15.74
N ARG A 114 -5.13 -12.15 -15.46
CA ARG A 114 -5.67 -13.06 -16.47
C ARG A 114 -7.04 -12.61 -16.98
N ASP A 115 -7.97 -12.28 -16.09
CA ASP A 115 -9.38 -12.14 -16.48
C ASP A 115 -9.72 -10.70 -16.91
N LEU A 116 -8.92 -9.70 -16.53
CA LEU A 116 -9.12 -8.29 -16.90
C LEU A 116 -8.01 -7.72 -17.80
N ASP A 117 -6.99 -8.52 -18.15
CA ASP A 117 -5.74 -8.06 -18.79
C ASP A 117 -5.22 -6.78 -18.14
N TYR A 118 -5.21 -6.78 -16.80
CA TYR A 118 -4.95 -5.57 -16.04
C TYR A 118 -3.45 -5.28 -15.96
N ARG A 119 -3.08 -4.05 -16.29
CA ARG A 119 -1.73 -3.50 -16.08
C ARG A 119 -1.86 -2.37 -15.07
N TRP A 120 -1.15 -2.51 -13.94
CA TRP A 120 -1.18 -1.53 -12.88
C TRP A 120 -0.60 -0.21 -13.34
N LEU A 121 -1.31 0.87 -13.03
CA LEU A 121 -0.81 2.23 -13.13
C LEU A 121 0.34 2.41 -12.14
N TYR A 122 0.20 1.82 -10.94
CA TYR A 122 1.19 1.85 -9.88
C TYR A 122 1.50 0.43 -9.40
N PRO A 123 2.40 -0.29 -10.11
CA PRO A 123 2.68 -1.71 -9.83
C PRO A 123 3.31 -1.96 -8.47
N ASN A 124 3.85 -0.92 -7.84
CA ASN A 124 4.40 -0.96 -6.50
C ASN A 124 4.31 0.42 -5.83
N TYR A 125 4.51 0.42 -4.51
CA TYR A 125 4.50 1.64 -3.71
C TYR A 125 5.53 2.69 -4.18
N ARG A 126 6.64 2.30 -4.80
CA ARG A 126 7.67 3.25 -5.26
C ARG A 126 7.12 4.12 -6.40
N LYS A 127 6.47 3.49 -7.39
CA LYS A 127 5.82 4.18 -8.49
C LYS A 127 4.66 5.05 -8.05
N GLY A 128 3.83 4.57 -7.12
CA GLY A 128 2.76 5.41 -6.58
C GLY A 128 3.28 6.62 -5.82
N LEU A 129 4.28 6.44 -4.93
CA LEU A 129 4.85 7.57 -4.18
C LEU A 129 5.60 8.56 -5.09
N GLU A 130 6.34 8.09 -6.11
CA GLU A 130 6.97 8.95 -7.11
C GLU A 130 5.94 9.84 -7.83
N ALA A 131 4.82 9.26 -8.25
CA ALA A 131 3.78 10.00 -8.95
C ALA A 131 3.09 11.03 -8.04
N LEU A 132 2.87 10.69 -6.77
CA LEU A 132 2.33 11.61 -5.78
C LEU A 132 3.24 12.83 -5.54
N VAL A 133 4.55 12.61 -5.46
CA VAL A 133 5.53 13.71 -5.40
C VAL A 133 5.48 14.57 -6.66
N ALA A 134 5.35 13.95 -7.84
CA ALA A 134 5.30 14.68 -9.11
C ALA A 134 4.08 15.61 -9.22
N VAL A 135 2.99 15.32 -8.50
CA VAL A 135 1.78 16.17 -8.44
C VAL A 135 1.74 17.09 -7.20
N GLY A 136 2.83 17.17 -6.44
CA GLY A 136 3.00 18.16 -5.39
C GLY A 136 2.50 17.76 -3.99
N GLU A 137 2.36 16.46 -3.72
CA GLU A 137 2.20 15.99 -2.33
C GLU A 137 3.47 16.12 -1.47
#